data_AF-A0A9P8Y4K9-F1
#
_entry.id   AF-A0A9P8Y4K9-F1
#
_cell.length_a   1.000
_cell.length_b   1.000
_cell.length_c   1.000
_cell.angle_alpha   90.00
_cell.angle_beta   90.00
_cell.angle_gamma   90.00
#
_symmetry.space_group_name_H-M   'P 1'
#
loop_
_entity.id
_entity.type
_entity.pdbx_description
1 polymer ?
#
loop_
_entity_poly.entity_id
_entity_poly.type
_entity_poly.pdbx_seq_one_letter_code
_entity_poly.pdbx_strand_id
1 'polypeptide(L)'
;MAGHMPMRHISRKELYTDIESRVRYLHSFLDFGSDDIEALIYASKYVKILIPAVVNIVYKKLLQYDITARAFTTRSTSFEGPMDAVPTEDSPQMLHRKAFLRAYLNKLCSDPSRLEYWKYCNKVGMMHVGLGREHPLHIEYIHLGATMALIHEVMTEAILSHPRLSLQRKIAIVKALGKVIWIQNDFMAKWHVRDGDEFQHQAEEGDGSVANKDHPAVEPEGYMDGKKILEDVEDEQGGGGASSAGANTAAHHSSGLPRPTSGACPFSGISRDMQSLKVTESHGEHSLGKDSSVNTATPRSPPAVLPRLASHAPAAGSPVHTGTVEEQA
;
A
#
# COMPACT_ATOMS: atom_id res chain seq x y z
N MET A 1 6.68 -5.05 -37.46
CA MET A 1 6.55 -6.50 -37.21
C MET A 1 6.99 -6.75 -35.78
N ALA A 2 6.07 -6.87 -34.82
CA ALA A 2 6.44 -7.28 -33.46
C ALA A 2 6.79 -8.77 -33.52
N GLY A 3 8.06 -9.11 -33.26
CA GLY A 3 8.52 -10.49 -33.23
C GLY A 3 7.83 -11.28 -32.13
N HIS A 4 7.67 -12.59 -32.35
CA HIS A 4 7.15 -13.50 -31.32
C HIS A 4 8.06 -13.45 -30.08
N MET A 5 7.54 -12.96 -28.96
CA MET A 5 8.28 -13.03 -27.69
C MET A 5 8.29 -14.48 -27.20
N PRO A 6 9.47 -15.05 -26.91
CA PRO A 6 9.55 -16.44 -26.45
C PRO A 6 8.85 -16.58 -25.10
N MET A 7 8.09 -17.68 -24.94
CA MET A 7 7.46 -18.03 -23.67
C MET A 7 8.52 -18.20 -22.58
N ARG A 8 8.31 -17.58 -21.42
CA ARG A 8 9.16 -17.71 -20.25
C ARG A 8 8.51 -18.65 -19.25
N HIS A 9 9.25 -19.65 -18.78
CA HIS A 9 8.79 -20.48 -17.68
C HIS A 9 8.88 -19.72 -16.36
N ILE A 10 7.84 -19.81 -15.54
CA ILE A 10 7.77 -19.27 -14.18
C ILE A 10 7.26 -20.39 -13.27
N SER A 11 8.03 -20.73 -12.23
CA SER A 11 7.61 -21.72 -11.25
C SER A 11 6.52 -21.13 -10.37
N ARG A 12 5.34 -21.77 -10.36
CA ARG A 12 4.24 -21.36 -9.48
C ARG A 12 4.68 -21.38 -8.01
N LYS A 13 5.40 -22.42 -7.57
CA LYS A 13 5.89 -22.57 -6.19
C LYS A 13 6.78 -21.39 -5.79
N GLU A 14 7.73 -21.01 -6.65
CA GLU A 14 8.66 -19.90 -6.36
C GLU A 14 7.94 -18.56 -6.20
N LEU A 15 6.82 -18.32 -6.89
CA LEU A 15 6.02 -17.08 -6.71
C LEU A 15 5.46 -16.92 -5.29
N TYR A 16 5.30 -18.02 -4.55
CA TYR A 16 4.76 -18.01 -3.19
C TYR A 16 5.83 -18.22 -2.12
N THR A 17 6.93 -18.92 -2.45
CA THR A 17 7.99 -19.26 -1.48
C THR A 17 9.27 -18.42 -1.60
N ASP A 18 9.50 -17.72 -2.72
CA ASP A 18 10.70 -16.91 -2.94
C ASP A 18 10.36 -15.48 -3.42
N ILE A 19 10.65 -14.50 -2.56
CA ILE A 19 10.35 -13.09 -2.85
C ILE A 19 11.13 -12.57 -4.05
N GLU A 20 12.37 -13.04 -4.27
CA GLU A 20 13.18 -12.57 -5.39
C GLU A 20 12.57 -13.02 -6.72
N SER A 21 12.11 -14.27 -6.81
CA SER A 21 11.44 -14.81 -7.98
C SER A 21 10.11 -14.13 -8.26
N ARG A 22 9.33 -13.79 -7.22
CA ARG A 22 8.10 -12.99 -7.38
C ARG A 22 8.40 -11.59 -7.91
N VAL A 23 9.38 -10.89 -7.34
CA VAL A 23 9.83 -9.56 -7.82
C VAL A 23 10.28 -9.63 -9.28
N ARG A 24 11.09 -10.64 -9.62
CA ARG A 24 11.60 -10.85 -10.99
C ARG A 24 10.47 -11.08 -11.99
N TYR A 25 9.45 -11.84 -11.60
CA TYR A 25 8.24 -12.05 -12.40
C TYR A 25 7.47 -10.74 -12.59
N LEU A 26 7.18 -10.01 -11.50
CA LEU A 26 6.44 -8.75 -11.57
C LEU A 26 7.16 -7.69 -12.40
N HIS A 27 8.49 -7.57 -12.24
CA HIS A 27 9.28 -6.66 -13.05
C HIS A 27 9.22 -7.03 -14.53
N SER A 28 9.34 -8.31 -14.85
CA SER A 28 9.22 -8.77 -16.23
C SER A 28 7.82 -8.58 -16.80
N PHE A 29 6.77 -8.78 -16.02
CA PHE A 29 5.39 -8.72 -16.51
C PHE A 29 4.93 -7.28 -16.72
N LEU A 30 5.37 -6.36 -15.86
CA LEU A 30 5.01 -4.95 -15.90
C LEU A 30 5.99 -4.12 -16.75
N ASP A 31 6.95 -4.77 -17.41
CA ASP A 31 8.10 -4.12 -18.07
C ASP A 31 8.75 -3.06 -17.16
N PHE A 32 8.92 -3.36 -15.87
CA PHE A 32 9.56 -2.46 -14.92
C PHE A 32 11.08 -2.56 -15.06
N GLY A 33 11.70 -1.51 -15.61
CA GLY A 33 13.11 -1.52 -15.99
C GLY A 33 13.87 -0.24 -15.64
N SER A 34 15.05 -0.08 -16.25
CA SER A 34 15.94 1.06 -16.04
C SER A 34 15.26 2.41 -16.24
N ASP A 35 14.39 2.52 -17.25
CA ASP A 35 13.71 3.76 -17.60
C ASP A 35 12.71 4.19 -16.51
N ASP A 36 12.02 3.21 -15.91
CA ASP A 36 11.13 3.45 -14.78
C ASP A 36 11.93 3.85 -13.53
N ILE A 37 13.05 3.17 -13.28
CA ILE A 37 13.95 3.48 -12.16
C ILE A 37 14.52 4.89 -12.30
N GLU A 38 14.99 5.29 -13.49
CA GLU A 38 15.47 6.65 -13.74
C GLU A 38 14.35 7.68 -13.51
N ALA A 39 13.15 7.41 -14.01
CA ALA A 39 12.00 8.29 -13.83
C ALA A 39 11.66 8.47 -12.34
N LEU A 40 11.69 7.39 -11.54
CA LEU A 40 11.43 7.41 -10.11
C LEU A 40 12.52 8.13 -9.32
N ILE A 41 13.81 7.86 -9.61
CA ILE A 41 14.94 8.56 -8.98
C ILE A 41 14.85 10.05 -9.29
N TYR A 42 14.56 10.42 -10.53
CA TYR A 42 14.37 11.82 -10.92
C TYR A 42 13.18 12.47 -10.20
N ALA A 43 12.07 11.74 -10.07
CA ALA A 43 10.87 12.21 -9.39
C ALA A 43 11.05 12.35 -7.88
N SER A 44 11.90 11.52 -7.26
CA SER A 44 12.06 11.41 -5.80
C SER A 44 12.25 12.77 -5.11
N LYS A 45 13.06 13.67 -5.68
CA LYS A 45 13.30 15.01 -5.13
C LYS A 45 12.06 15.90 -5.11
N TYR A 46 11.12 15.71 -6.04
CA TYR A 46 9.86 16.43 -6.08
C TYR A 46 8.83 15.76 -5.17
N VAL A 47 8.74 14.43 -5.24
CA VAL A 47 7.81 13.63 -4.43
C VAL A 47 8.04 13.83 -2.94
N LYS A 48 9.31 13.86 -2.50
CA LYS A 48 9.65 14.06 -1.07
C LYS A 48 9.05 15.35 -0.49
N ILE A 49 8.94 16.41 -1.29
CA ILE A 49 8.35 17.69 -0.87
C ILE A 49 6.84 17.55 -0.62
N LEU A 50 6.18 16.63 -1.32
CA LEU A 50 4.74 16.41 -1.25
C LEU A 50 4.33 15.47 -0.11
N ILE A 51 5.27 14.68 0.42
CA ILE A 51 5.02 13.65 1.46
C ILE A 51 4.18 14.18 2.63
N PRO A 52 4.46 15.35 3.24
CA PRO A 52 3.66 15.84 4.36
C PRO A 52 2.18 16.06 4.00
N ALA A 53 1.91 16.59 2.80
CA ALA A 53 0.55 16.81 2.31
C ALA A 53 -0.17 15.49 2.03
N VAL A 54 0.50 14.54 1.36
CA VAL A 54 -0.05 13.21 1.07
C VAL A 54 -0.43 12.48 2.35
N VAL A 55 0.46 12.49 3.35
CA VAL A 55 0.21 11.85 4.67
C VAL A 55 -1.04 12.45 5.32
N ASN A 56 -1.18 13.77 5.32
CA ASN A 56 -2.34 14.42 5.90
C ASN A 56 -3.63 14.05 5.16
N ILE A 57 -3.63 14.02 3.82
CA ILE A 57 -4.80 13.62 3.02
C ILE A 57 -5.21 12.17 3.33
N VAL A 58 -4.23 11.26 3.37
CA VAL A 58 -4.48 9.84 3.66
C VAL A 58 -5.10 9.65 5.05
N TYR A 59 -4.52 10.26 6.10
CA TYR A 59 -5.06 10.10 7.45
C TYR A 59 -6.42 10.77 7.64
N LYS A 60 -6.66 11.93 7.02
CA LYS A 60 -7.99 12.52 6.98
C LYS A 60 -9.02 11.58 6.37
N LYS A 61 -8.67 10.94 5.26
CA LYS A 61 -9.56 9.99 4.59
C LYS A 61 -9.80 8.74 5.43
N LEU A 62 -8.77 8.20 6.07
CA LEU A 62 -8.88 7.00 6.92
C LEU A 62 -9.64 7.29 8.23
N LEU A 63 -9.59 8.50 8.76
CA LEU A 63 -10.37 8.89 9.93
C LEU A 63 -11.81 9.31 9.60
N GLN A 64 -12.15 9.48 8.32
CA GLN A 64 -13.50 9.81 7.87
C GLN A 64 -14.49 8.64 8.04
N TYR A 65 -14.01 7.39 8.05
CA TYR A 65 -14.84 6.20 8.17
C TYR A 65 -14.49 5.46 9.46
N ASP A 66 -15.51 5.08 10.23
CA ASP A 66 -15.37 4.31 11.47
C ASP A 66 -14.61 2.98 11.26
N ILE A 67 -14.91 2.28 10.16
CA ILE A 67 -14.32 0.99 9.82
C ILE A 67 -12.81 1.07 9.55
N THR A 68 -12.31 2.20 9.05
CA THR A 68 -10.87 2.43 8.89
C THR A 68 -10.27 3.07 10.13
N ALA A 69 -10.99 3.95 10.83
CA ALA A 69 -10.51 4.61 12.03
C ALA A 69 -10.24 3.64 13.19
N ARG A 70 -11.05 2.58 13.32
CA ARG A 70 -10.85 1.54 14.36
C ARG A 70 -9.49 0.85 14.29
N ALA A 71 -8.82 0.84 13.13
CA ALA A 71 -7.47 0.28 13.02
C ALA A 71 -6.46 1.00 13.92
N PHE A 72 -6.70 2.29 14.19
CA PHE A 72 -5.81 3.14 14.97
C PHE A 72 -6.06 3.09 16.48
N THR A 73 -6.99 2.26 16.95
CA THR A 73 -7.12 1.93 18.38
C THR A 73 -6.19 0.78 18.78
N THR A 74 -5.56 0.12 17.80
CA THR A 74 -4.53 -0.90 18.04
C THR A 74 -3.16 -0.25 18.23
N ARG A 75 -2.53 -0.53 19.38
CA ARG A 75 -1.21 0.00 19.74
C ARG A 75 -0.15 -0.37 18.70
N SER A 76 0.78 0.55 18.45
CA SER A 76 1.97 0.25 17.65
C SER A 76 3.04 -0.44 18.51
N THR A 77 3.81 -1.36 17.94
CA THR A 77 5.03 -1.93 18.57
C THR A 77 6.03 -0.85 19.00
N SER A 78 6.02 0.32 18.38
CA SER A 78 6.97 1.41 18.66
C SER A 78 6.36 2.57 19.46
N PHE A 79 5.14 2.42 20.00
CA PHE A 79 4.42 3.50 20.66
C PHE A 79 3.89 3.10 22.05
N GLU A 80 4.43 3.74 23.09
CA GLU A 80 4.03 3.55 24.49
C GLU A 80 3.11 4.66 25.03
N GLY A 81 2.75 5.64 24.20
CA GLY A 81 1.93 6.78 24.63
C GLY A 81 0.45 6.45 24.89
N PRO A 82 -0.35 7.45 25.28
CA PRO A 82 -1.79 7.30 25.46
C PRO A 82 -2.49 6.99 24.13
N MET A 83 -3.59 6.23 24.21
CA MET A 83 -4.41 5.80 23.07
C MET A 83 -5.83 6.35 23.24
N ASP A 84 -6.22 7.27 22.38
CA ASP A 84 -7.61 7.75 22.38
C ASP A 84 -8.55 6.68 21.83
N ALA A 85 -9.71 6.51 22.49
CA ALA A 85 -10.73 5.55 22.06
C ALA A 85 -11.38 5.93 20.71
N VAL A 86 -11.48 7.23 20.44
CA VAL A 86 -11.94 7.79 19.16
C VAL A 86 -10.78 8.63 18.59
N PRO A 87 -9.95 8.04 17.69
CA PRO A 87 -8.79 8.73 17.15
C PRO A 87 -9.19 9.94 16.31
N THR A 88 -8.52 11.07 16.54
CA THR A 88 -8.58 12.28 15.72
C THR A 88 -7.20 12.56 15.12
N GLU A 89 -7.11 13.53 14.22
CA GLU A 89 -5.84 13.90 13.59
C GLU A 89 -4.73 14.31 14.56
N ASP A 90 -5.13 14.81 15.74
CA ASP A 90 -4.27 15.35 16.80
C ASP A 90 -4.04 14.32 17.93
N SER A 91 -4.69 13.16 17.86
CA SER A 91 -4.50 12.09 18.84
C SER A 91 -3.03 11.63 18.86
N PRO A 92 -2.42 11.39 20.03
CA PRO A 92 -0.99 11.05 20.15
C PRO A 92 -0.57 9.86 19.29
N GLN A 93 -1.40 8.81 19.25
CA GLN A 93 -1.15 7.65 18.40
C GLN A 93 -1.21 7.98 16.90
N MET A 94 -2.02 8.97 16.49
CA MET A 94 -2.12 9.39 15.09
C MET A 94 -0.92 10.22 14.66
N LEU A 95 -0.38 11.07 15.53
CA LEU A 95 0.86 11.81 15.26
C LEU A 95 2.03 10.84 15.05
N HIS A 96 2.15 9.82 15.90
CA HIS A 96 3.15 8.76 15.75
C HIS A 96 3.01 8.00 14.41
N ARG A 97 1.78 7.60 14.07
CA ARG A 97 1.47 6.90 12.82
C ARG A 97 1.74 7.79 11.58
N LYS A 98 1.48 9.10 11.67
CA LYS A 98 1.83 10.09 10.64
C LYS A 98 3.34 10.16 10.44
N ALA A 99 4.14 10.23 11.50
CA ALA A 99 5.60 10.21 11.42
C ALA A 99 6.11 8.93 10.74
N PHE A 100 5.56 7.78 11.12
CA PHE A 100 5.91 6.49 10.50
C PHE A 100 5.58 6.47 9.00
N LEU A 101 4.39 6.92 8.60
CA LEU A 101 4.01 6.97 7.18
C LEU A 101 4.90 7.93 6.39
N ARG A 102 5.33 9.07 6.97
CA ARG A 102 6.30 9.97 6.34
C ARG A 102 7.63 9.26 6.09
N ALA A 103 8.15 8.53 7.09
CA ALA A 103 9.39 7.77 6.94
C ALA A 103 9.24 6.68 5.87
N TYR A 104 8.10 5.99 5.85
CA TYR A 104 7.77 4.99 4.84
C TYR A 104 7.71 5.58 3.42
N LEU A 105 7.00 6.69 3.20
CA LEU A 105 6.93 7.34 1.88
C LEU A 105 8.31 7.87 1.44
N ASN A 106 9.16 8.30 2.37
CA ASN A 106 10.56 8.64 2.07
C ASN A 106 11.35 7.41 1.63
N LYS A 107 11.14 6.26 2.29
CA LYS A 107 11.74 4.99 1.88
C LYS A 107 11.25 4.53 0.51
N LEU A 108 9.97 4.76 0.17
CA LEU A 108 9.45 4.48 -1.17
C LEU A 108 10.12 5.33 -2.26
N CYS A 109 10.69 6.48 -1.89
CA CYS A 109 11.50 7.32 -2.77
C CYS A 109 12.98 6.88 -2.85
N SER A 110 13.37 5.80 -2.18
CA SER A 110 14.71 5.19 -2.30
C SER A 110 14.81 4.32 -3.55
N ASP A 111 16.02 3.85 -3.87
CA ASP A 111 16.32 3.14 -5.11
C ASP A 111 15.57 1.78 -5.24
N PRO A 112 14.62 1.65 -6.19
CA PRO A 112 13.86 0.42 -6.40
C PRO A 112 14.63 -0.64 -7.20
N SER A 113 15.89 -0.39 -7.61
CA SER A 113 16.76 -1.40 -8.22
C SER A 113 17.23 -2.49 -7.22
N ARG A 114 17.13 -2.18 -5.91
CA ARG A 114 17.63 -3.00 -4.82
C ARG A 114 16.58 -4.00 -4.34
N LEU A 115 16.92 -5.28 -4.20
CA LEU A 115 15.99 -6.29 -3.67
C LEU A 115 15.50 -5.96 -2.25
N GLU A 116 16.35 -5.29 -1.45
CA GLU A 116 16.00 -4.83 -0.10
C GLU A 116 14.80 -3.86 -0.09
N TYR A 117 14.63 -3.06 -1.14
CA TYR A 117 13.47 -2.18 -1.30
C TYR A 117 12.18 -3.01 -1.33
N TRP A 118 12.15 -4.06 -2.15
CA TRP A 118 10.97 -4.89 -2.35
C TRP A 118 10.70 -5.83 -1.18
N LYS A 119 11.76 -6.37 -0.55
CA LYS A 119 11.63 -7.11 0.72
C LYS A 119 10.95 -6.26 1.78
N TYR A 120 11.23 -4.96 1.82
CA TYR A 120 10.61 -4.06 2.79
C TYR A 120 9.13 -3.87 2.50
N CYS A 121 8.79 -3.62 1.24
CA CYS A 121 7.39 -3.51 0.82
C CYS A 121 6.60 -4.79 1.16
N ASN A 122 7.20 -5.97 0.93
CA ASN A 122 6.61 -7.25 1.34
C ASN A 122 6.44 -7.39 2.85
N LYS A 123 7.43 -6.96 3.65
CA LYS A 123 7.35 -6.93 5.11
C LYS A 123 6.20 -6.03 5.59
N VAL A 124 5.97 -4.89 4.94
CA VAL A 124 4.83 -4.03 5.28
C VAL A 124 3.51 -4.76 5.06
N GLY A 125 3.34 -5.52 3.96
CA GLY A 125 2.15 -6.35 3.77
C GLY A 125 1.92 -7.38 4.88
N MET A 126 2.99 -8.06 5.28
CA MET A 126 2.99 -9.02 6.39
C MET A 126 2.54 -8.38 7.73
N MET A 127 2.99 -7.16 8.01
CA MET A 127 2.61 -6.44 9.23
C MET A 127 1.12 -6.07 9.28
N HIS A 128 0.47 -5.92 8.13
CA HIS A 128 -0.97 -5.58 8.08
C HIS A 128 -1.89 -6.79 8.29
N VAL A 129 -1.33 -8.01 8.34
CA VAL A 129 -2.02 -9.23 8.77
C VAL A 129 -1.63 -9.68 10.18
N GLY A 130 -0.93 -8.83 10.93
CA GLY A 130 -0.64 -9.02 12.35
C GLY A 130 0.66 -9.74 12.66
N LEU A 131 1.42 -10.15 11.64
CA LEU A 131 2.70 -10.84 11.78
C LEU A 131 3.86 -9.85 11.96
N GLY A 132 4.89 -10.26 12.72
CA GLY A 132 6.07 -9.42 12.98
C GLY A 132 5.80 -8.17 13.83
N ARG A 133 4.71 -8.18 14.60
CA ARG A 133 4.29 -7.09 15.50
C ARG A 133 4.12 -7.63 16.92
N GLU A 134 4.37 -6.79 17.91
CA GLU A 134 4.04 -7.10 19.31
C GLU A 134 2.53 -7.08 19.52
N HIS A 135 1.86 -6.09 18.93
CA HIS A 135 0.42 -5.92 18.95
C HIS A 135 -0.14 -6.24 17.55
N PRO A 136 -0.81 -7.40 17.36
CA PRO A 136 -1.34 -7.81 16.07
C PRO A 136 -2.32 -6.78 15.49
N LEU A 137 -2.09 -6.41 14.23
CA LEU A 137 -2.94 -5.51 13.45
C LEU A 137 -3.53 -6.30 12.28
N HIS A 138 -4.86 -6.37 12.19
CA HIS A 138 -5.53 -7.00 11.06
C HIS A 138 -6.30 -5.96 10.27
N ILE A 139 -5.79 -5.62 9.09
CA ILE A 139 -6.47 -4.71 8.16
C ILE A 139 -7.01 -5.53 7.01
N GLU A 140 -8.31 -5.45 6.74
CA GLU A 140 -8.90 -6.14 5.61
C GLU A 140 -8.37 -5.58 4.28
N TYR A 141 -8.15 -6.46 3.31
CA TYR A 141 -7.52 -6.09 2.03
C TYR A 141 -8.29 -5.00 1.27
N ILE A 142 -9.62 -4.95 1.41
CA ILE A 142 -10.46 -3.90 0.80
C ILE A 142 -9.99 -2.49 1.21
N HIS A 143 -9.60 -2.31 2.48
CA HIS A 143 -9.13 -1.02 2.98
C HIS A 143 -7.70 -0.72 2.52
N LEU A 144 -6.84 -1.74 2.44
CA LEU A 144 -5.48 -1.60 1.88
C LEU A 144 -5.55 -1.17 0.41
N GLY A 145 -6.32 -1.89 -0.40
CA GLY A 145 -6.49 -1.58 -1.82
C GLY A 145 -7.07 -0.18 -2.05
N ALA A 146 -8.09 0.21 -1.30
CA ALA A 146 -8.67 1.56 -1.36
C ALA A 146 -7.65 2.65 -0.97
N THR A 147 -6.83 2.41 0.06
CA THR A 147 -5.79 3.34 0.49
C THR A 147 -4.68 3.48 -0.55
N MET A 148 -4.27 2.37 -1.17
CA MET A 148 -3.28 2.40 -2.26
C MET A 148 -3.80 3.17 -3.47
N ALA A 149 -5.08 3.03 -3.81
CA ALA A 149 -5.72 3.81 -4.87
C ALA A 149 -5.72 5.31 -4.56
N LEU A 150 -6.07 5.71 -3.33
CA LEU A 150 -6.00 7.11 -2.89
C LEU A 150 -4.59 7.69 -2.99
N ILE A 151 -3.58 6.95 -2.50
CA ILE A 151 -2.18 7.40 -2.59
C ILE A 151 -1.79 7.58 -4.06
N HIS A 152 -2.14 6.63 -4.92
CA HIS A 152 -1.84 6.70 -6.34
C HIS A 152 -2.50 7.89 -7.03
N GLU A 153 -3.77 8.18 -6.72
CA GLU A 153 -4.53 9.32 -7.25
C GLU A 153 -3.87 10.65 -6.86
N VAL A 154 -3.68 10.89 -5.55
CA VAL A 154 -3.09 12.14 -5.03
C VAL A 154 -1.70 12.38 -5.61
N MET A 155 -0.89 11.33 -5.70
CA MET A 155 0.45 11.42 -6.26
C MET A 155 0.42 11.70 -7.76
N THR A 156 -0.45 11.04 -8.51
CA THR A 156 -0.61 11.23 -9.95
C THR A 156 -1.02 12.67 -10.25
N GLU A 157 -2.01 13.19 -9.53
CA GLU A 157 -2.45 14.57 -9.68
C GLU A 157 -1.30 15.54 -9.40
N ALA A 158 -0.58 15.36 -8.30
CA ALA A 158 0.53 16.25 -7.96
C ALA A 158 1.66 16.23 -9.02
N ILE A 159 1.96 15.06 -9.60
CA ILE A 159 2.92 14.94 -10.70
C ILE A 159 2.42 15.65 -11.96
N LEU A 160 1.15 15.42 -12.34
CA LEU A 160 0.55 16.01 -13.54
C LEU A 160 0.39 17.53 -13.43
N SER A 161 0.14 18.04 -12.23
CA SER A 161 0.03 19.48 -11.94
C SER A 161 1.39 20.18 -11.80
N HIS A 162 2.51 19.45 -11.81
CA HIS A 162 3.82 20.06 -11.63
C HIS A 162 4.15 21.03 -12.79
N PRO A 163 4.44 22.33 -12.51
CA PRO A 163 4.49 23.37 -13.54
C PRO A 163 5.74 23.30 -14.42
N ARG A 164 6.83 22.70 -13.92
CA ARG A 164 8.13 22.67 -14.61
C ARG A 164 8.50 21.32 -15.23
N LEU A 165 7.65 20.30 -15.07
CA LEU A 165 7.92 19.00 -15.70
C LEU A 165 7.35 18.99 -17.11
N SER A 166 8.15 18.54 -18.08
CA SER A 166 7.65 18.28 -19.43
C SER A 166 6.61 17.18 -19.41
N LEU A 167 5.70 17.18 -20.40
CA LEU A 167 4.67 16.15 -20.53
C LEU A 167 5.28 14.74 -20.61
N GLN A 168 6.38 14.58 -21.35
CA GLN A 168 7.08 13.30 -21.47
C GLN A 168 7.60 12.80 -20.11
N ARG A 169 8.18 13.69 -19.28
CA ARG A 169 8.62 13.33 -17.93
C ARG A 169 7.45 13.01 -17.02
N LYS A 170 6.35 13.78 -17.09
CA LYS A 170 5.11 13.47 -16.35
C LYS A 170 4.59 12.07 -16.68
N ILE A 171 4.49 11.73 -17.97
CA ILE A 171 4.05 10.40 -18.42
C ILE A 171 4.97 9.31 -17.89
N ALA A 172 6.30 9.47 -18.02
CA ALA A 172 7.26 8.49 -17.53
C ALA A 172 7.14 8.25 -16.02
N ILE A 173 7.03 9.32 -15.24
CA ILE A 173 6.91 9.24 -13.78
C ILE A 173 5.58 8.60 -13.37
N VAL A 174 4.46 8.99 -13.97
CA VAL A 174 3.13 8.40 -13.65
C VAL A 174 3.11 6.91 -14.00
N LYS A 175 3.66 6.50 -15.15
CA LYS A 175 3.77 5.08 -15.51
C LYS A 175 4.61 4.31 -14.50
N ALA A 176 5.80 4.81 -14.17
CA ALA A 176 6.71 4.15 -13.23
C ALA A 176 6.12 4.06 -11.82
N LEU A 177 5.49 5.14 -11.34
CA LEU A 177 4.77 5.17 -10.07
C LEU A 177 3.63 4.15 -10.04
N GLY A 178 2.81 4.09 -11.09
CA GLY A 178 1.71 3.13 -11.19
C GLY A 178 2.21 1.68 -11.06
N LYS A 179 3.32 1.33 -11.71
CA LYS A 179 3.94 0.00 -11.57
C LYS A 179 4.36 -0.29 -10.13
N VAL A 180 5.02 0.67 -9.47
CA VAL A 180 5.43 0.53 -8.05
C VAL A 180 4.23 0.35 -7.12
N ILE A 181 3.15 1.10 -7.33
CA ILE A 181 1.90 0.95 -6.57
C ILE A 181 1.30 -0.44 -6.76
N TRP A 182 1.25 -0.95 -7.99
CA TRP A 182 0.70 -2.27 -8.28
C TRP A 182 1.55 -3.42 -7.72
N ILE A 183 2.88 -3.29 -7.74
CA ILE A 183 3.77 -4.28 -7.11
C ILE A 183 3.58 -4.29 -5.59
N GLN A 184 3.48 -3.12 -4.96
CA GLN A 184 3.17 -3.05 -3.53
C GLN A 184 1.80 -3.64 -3.22
N ASN A 185 0.79 -3.35 -4.05
CA ASN A 185 -0.54 -3.92 -3.90
C ASN A 185 -0.55 -5.45 -4.04
N ASP A 186 0.25 -6.02 -4.95
CA ASP A 186 0.46 -7.46 -5.04
C ASP A 186 1.05 -8.04 -3.75
N PHE A 187 2.05 -7.38 -3.15
CA PHE A 187 2.58 -7.84 -1.87
C PHE A 187 1.55 -7.77 -0.75
N MET A 188 0.73 -6.71 -0.69
CA MET A 188 -0.39 -6.66 0.26
C MET A 188 -1.32 -7.84 0.02
N ALA A 189 -1.73 -8.07 -1.23
CA ALA A 189 -2.64 -9.16 -1.60
C ALA A 189 -2.07 -10.54 -1.24
N LYS A 190 -0.77 -10.78 -1.49
CA LYS A 190 -0.07 -12.03 -1.17
C LYS A 190 -0.31 -12.49 0.27
N TRP A 191 -0.39 -11.56 1.22
CA TRP A 191 -0.60 -11.89 2.64
C TRP A 191 -2.08 -12.10 3.01
N HIS A 192 -3.02 -11.73 2.14
CA HIS A 192 -4.46 -11.78 2.41
C HIS A 192 -5.20 -12.85 1.61
N VAL A 193 -4.72 -13.18 0.41
CA VAL A 193 -5.31 -14.23 -0.42
C VAL A 193 -4.75 -15.60 -0.03
N ARG A 194 -5.49 -16.65 -0.37
CA ARG A 194 -5.18 -18.05 -0.05
C ARG A 194 -4.46 -18.79 -1.20
N ASP A 195 -4.09 -18.05 -2.23
CA ASP A 195 -3.40 -18.64 -3.37
C ASP A 195 -2.00 -19.07 -2.93
N GLY A 196 -1.65 -20.34 -3.17
CA GLY A 196 -0.34 -20.87 -2.82
C GLY A 196 -0.24 -21.42 -1.39
N ASP A 197 -1.34 -21.46 -0.63
CA ASP A 197 -1.42 -22.13 0.69
C ASP A 197 -0.85 -23.56 0.63
N GLU A 198 -1.01 -24.25 -0.52
CA GLU A 198 -0.47 -25.60 -0.75
C GLU A 198 1.05 -25.70 -0.63
N PHE A 199 1.78 -24.58 -0.76
CA PHE A 199 3.24 -24.54 -0.67
C PHE A 199 3.75 -24.16 0.72
N GLN A 200 2.91 -23.62 1.60
CA GLN A 200 3.26 -23.35 2.99
C GLN A 200 3.35 -24.65 3.81
N HIS A 201 2.35 -25.52 3.70
CA HIS A 201 2.34 -26.80 4.42
C HIS A 201 3.44 -27.78 3.99
N GLN A 202 3.83 -27.76 2.71
CA GLN A 202 4.95 -28.60 2.22
C GLN A 202 6.31 -28.20 2.81
N ALA A 203 6.46 -26.96 3.28
CA ALA A 203 7.67 -26.52 3.97
C ALA A 203 7.73 -27.03 5.42
N GLU A 204 6.57 -27.32 6.04
CA GLU A 204 6.44 -27.84 7.40
C GLU A 204 6.68 -29.36 7.47
N GLU A 205 6.32 -30.10 6.42
CA GLU A 205 6.40 -31.58 6.40
C GLU A 205 7.71 -32.15 5.81
N GLY A 206 8.49 -31.35 5.06
CA GLY A 206 9.56 -31.86 4.18
C GLY A 206 11.00 -31.81 4.71
N ASP A 207 11.30 -31.02 5.74
CA ASP A 207 12.64 -30.90 6.30
C ASP A 207 12.54 -30.32 7.72
N GLY A 208 12.76 -31.15 8.74
CA GLY A 208 12.77 -30.76 10.16
C GLY A 208 13.84 -29.73 10.55
N SER A 209 14.46 -29.05 9.59
CA SER A 209 15.44 -27.97 9.78
C SER A 209 14.89 -26.56 9.51
N VAL A 210 13.69 -26.41 8.95
CA VAL A 210 13.06 -25.08 8.79
C VAL A 210 12.27 -24.71 10.03
N ALA A 211 13.00 -24.42 11.10
CA ALA A 211 12.44 -23.90 12.34
C ALA A 211 11.51 -22.69 12.06
N ASN A 212 10.21 -22.87 12.31
CA ASN A 212 9.27 -21.84 12.73
C ASN A 212 9.40 -20.48 11.99
N LYS A 213 9.23 -20.47 10.66
CA LYS A 213 9.18 -19.22 9.87
C LYS A 213 7.84 -18.48 9.98
N ASP A 214 6.83 -19.10 10.59
CA ASP A 214 5.46 -18.56 10.60
C ASP A 214 5.21 -17.51 11.69
N HIS A 215 6.16 -17.33 12.60
CA HIS A 215 6.22 -16.14 13.45
C HIS A 215 7.52 -15.39 13.17
N PRO A 216 7.57 -14.60 12.08
CA PRO A 216 8.71 -13.73 11.82
C PRO A 216 8.95 -12.89 13.07
N ALA A 217 10.20 -12.85 13.52
CA ALA A 217 10.58 -12.22 14.77
C ALA A 217 9.96 -10.82 14.87
N VAL A 218 9.40 -10.52 16.05
CA VAL A 218 8.91 -9.17 16.31
C VAL A 218 10.10 -8.23 16.26
N GLU A 219 10.12 -7.39 15.22
CA GLU A 219 11.12 -6.35 15.04
C GLU A 219 10.45 -4.98 15.21
N PRO A 220 11.15 -3.97 15.73
CA PRO A 220 10.61 -2.63 15.78
C PRO A 220 10.23 -2.13 14.38
N GLU A 221 9.19 -1.30 14.33
CA GLU A 221 8.74 -0.70 13.07
C GLU A 221 9.89 0.09 12.43
N GLY A 222 10.11 -0.12 11.12
CA GLY A 222 11.21 0.51 10.39
C GLY A 222 12.56 -0.19 10.48
N TYR A 223 12.61 -1.42 11.01
CA TYR A 223 13.76 -2.32 10.92
C TYR A 223 13.53 -3.43 9.90
N MET A 224 14.60 -4.03 9.40
CA MET A 224 14.61 -5.27 8.63
C MET A 224 15.89 -6.03 8.91
N ASP A 225 15.76 -7.30 9.32
CA ASP A 225 16.89 -8.19 9.62
C ASP A 225 17.88 -7.55 10.62
N GLY A 226 17.33 -6.96 11.69
CA GLY A 226 18.08 -6.23 12.72
C GLY A 226 18.65 -4.88 12.31
N LYS A 227 18.48 -4.44 11.05
CA LYS A 227 19.00 -3.16 10.55
C LYS A 227 17.90 -2.11 10.48
N LYS A 228 18.16 -0.92 11.05
CA LYS A 228 17.26 0.23 10.89
C LYS A 228 17.29 0.71 9.44
N ILE A 229 16.12 0.76 8.80
CA ILE A 229 15.97 1.11 7.37
C ILE A 229 15.11 2.34 7.12
N LEU A 230 14.36 2.78 8.14
CA LEU A 230 13.69 4.07 8.16
C LEU A 230 14.54 5.06 8.96
N GLU A 231 14.76 6.23 8.38
CA GLU A 231 15.39 7.37 9.07
C GLU A 231 14.39 7.99 10.05
N ASP A 232 14.88 8.54 11.16
CA ASP A 232 14.06 9.32 12.07
C ASP A 232 13.68 10.63 11.36
N VAL A 233 12.38 10.91 11.26
CA VAL A 233 11.93 12.17 10.68
C VAL A 233 12.08 13.22 11.77
N GLU A 234 13.04 14.14 11.63
CA GLU A 234 13.11 15.31 12.49
C GLU A 234 11.82 16.12 12.31
N ASP A 235 11.04 16.27 13.38
CA ASP A 235 9.85 17.10 13.37
C ASP A 235 10.29 18.57 13.24
N GLU A 236 10.05 19.21 12.09
CA GLU A 236 10.14 20.66 11.97
C GLU A 236 8.95 21.33 12.70
N GLN A 237 8.97 21.25 14.03
CA GLN A 237 8.05 21.96 14.90
C GLN A 237 8.75 22.33 16.21
N GLY A 238 9.41 23.48 16.23
CA GLY A 238 10.05 24.00 17.43
C GLY A 238 10.91 25.25 17.22
N GLY A 239 10.30 26.35 16.77
CA GLY A 239 10.95 27.66 16.83
C GLY A 239 11.00 28.19 18.27
N GLY A 240 12.18 28.65 18.71
CA GLY A 240 12.33 29.65 19.75
C GLY A 240 12.75 29.14 21.13
N GLY A 241 14.07 29.10 21.38
CA GLY A 241 14.63 28.90 22.71
C GLY A 241 16.09 29.33 22.75
N ALA A 242 16.34 30.64 22.80
CA ALA A 242 17.66 31.19 23.07
C ALA A 242 18.08 30.82 24.50
N SER A 243 19.29 30.27 24.66
CA SER A 243 20.07 30.37 25.89
C SER A 243 21.55 30.29 25.55
N SER A 244 22.24 31.37 25.88
CA SER A 244 23.63 31.70 25.61
C SER A 244 24.60 31.12 26.64
N ALA A 245 25.72 30.55 26.19
CA ALA A 245 27.08 30.65 26.77
C ALA A 245 28.02 29.78 25.91
N GLY A 246 29.20 30.16 25.42
CA GLY A 246 30.00 31.39 25.42
C GLY A 246 31.31 31.09 24.65
N ALA A 247 31.85 32.11 23.97
CA ALA A 247 33.26 32.42 23.60
C ALA A 247 34.29 31.28 23.34
N ASN A 248 35.23 31.26 22.39
CA ASN A 248 35.89 32.15 21.40
C ASN A 248 36.65 31.14 20.46
N THR A 249 37.08 31.38 19.21
CA THR A 249 38.04 32.37 18.70
C THR A 249 38.04 32.40 17.16
N ALA A 250 38.52 33.53 16.64
CA ALA A 250 38.66 33.99 15.26
C ALA A 250 39.39 33.09 14.24
N ALA A 251 39.04 33.24 12.94
CA ALA A 251 39.97 33.71 11.89
C ALA A 251 39.28 33.95 10.52
N HIS A 252 39.47 35.17 9.99
CA HIS A 252 39.59 35.62 8.58
C HIS A 252 39.10 34.74 7.41
N HIS A 253 38.25 35.30 6.54
CA HIS A 253 38.67 35.90 5.25
C HIS A 253 37.47 36.45 4.45
N SER A 254 37.59 37.70 4.02
CA SER A 254 36.67 38.42 3.14
C SER A 254 36.93 38.10 1.67
N SER A 255 35.89 37.71 0.93
CA SER A 255 35.81 37.96 -0.51
C SER A 255 34.34 38.11 -0.91
N GLY A 256 34.01 39.26 -1.51
CA GLY A 256 32.65 39.66 -1.84
C GLY A 256 32.18 39.13 -3.18
N LEU A 257 30.95 38.63 -3.21
CA LEU A 257 30.04 38.53 -4.36
C LEU A 257 28.59 38.61 -3.83
N PRO A 258 27.62 39.11 -4.62
CA PRO A 258 26.38 39.67 -4.10
C PRO A 258 25.37 38.62 -3.63
N ARG A 259 24.69 38.97 -2.54
CA ARG A 259 23.59 38.25 -1.88
C ARG A 259 22.39 38.13 -2.82
N PRO A 260 21.89 36.92 -3.15
CA PRO A 260 20.59 36.80 -3.79
C PRO A 260 19.51 37.17 -2.76
N THR A 261 18.65 38.10 -3.16
CA THR A 261 17.47 38.53 -2.43
C THR A 261 16.52 37.37 -2.25
N SER A 262 16.03 37.20 -1.02
CA SER A 262 14.78 36.52 -0.63
C SER A 262 14.20 35.53 -1.66
N GLY A 263 14.69 34.30 -1.63
CA GLY A 263 14.13 33.20 -2.41
C GLY A 263 12.75 32.84 -1.89
N ALA A 264 11.71 33.34 -2.55
CA ALA A 264 10.41 32.70 -2.49
C ALA A 264 10.55 31.29 -3.08
N CYS A 265 10.30 30.26 -2.29
CA CYS A 265 10.29 28.87 -2.75
C CYS A 265 9.32 28.75 -3.94
N PRO A 266 9.76 28.20 -5.09
CA PRO A 266 8.90 28.07 -6.28
C PRO A 266 7.75 27.07 -6.10
N PHE A 267 7.56 26.53 -4.90
CA PHE A 267 6.58 25.53 -4.52
C PHE A 267 5.49 26.06 -3.56
N SER A 268 5.52 27.34 -3.16
CA SER A 268 4.46 27.91 -2.30
C SER A 268 3.05 27.82 -2.92
N GLY A 269 2.96 27.72 -4.25
CA GLY A 269 1.71 27.45 -4.96
C GLY A 269 1.25 26.00 -4.86
N ILE A 270 2.17 25.03 -4.95
CA ILE A 270 1.83 23.59 -4.98
C ILE A 270 1.34 23.09 -3.62
N SER A 271 1.94 23.54 -2.51
CA SER A 271 1.41 23.20 -1.18
C SER A 271 0.02 23.80 -0.92
N ARG A 272 -0.30 24.96 -1.53
CA ARG A 272 -1.64 25.56 -1.48
C ARG A 272 -2.63 24.82 -2.38
N ASP A 273 -2.22 24.42 -3.58
CA ASP A 273 -3.07 23.65 -4.50
C ASP A 273 -3.36 22.24 -3.94
N MET A 274 -2.40 21.59 -3.27
CA MET A 274 -2.67 20.33 -2.57
C MET A 274 -3.50 20.48 -1.29
N GLN A 275 -3.50 21.65 -0.63
CA GLN A 275 -4.46 21.93 0.44
C GLN A 275 -5.89 22.12 -0.11
N SER A 276 -6.01 22.47 -1.40
CA SER A 276 -7.29 22.60 -2.10
C SER A 276 -7.83 21.27 -2.63
N LEU A 277 -7.02 20.20 -2.63
CA LEU A 277 -7.47 18.81 -2.77
C LEU A 277 -8.26 18.41 -1.52
N LYS A 278 -9.48 18.93 -1.42
CA LYS A 278 -10.44 18.54 -0.40
C LYS A 278 -11.01 17.19 -0.78
N VAL A 279 -10.94 16.25 0.15
CA VAL A 279 -11.82 15.09 0.15
C VAL A 279 -13.25 15.62 0.04
N THR A 280 -13.98 15.21 -0.98
CA THR A 280 -15.38 15.62 -1.17
C THR A 280 -16.18 15.19 0.06
N GLU A 281 -16.65 16.16 0.83
CA GLU A 281 -17.62 15.94 1.90
C GLU A 281 -18.98 15.71 1.25
N SER A 282 -19.38 14.46 1.07
CA SER A 282 -20.78 14.16 0.74
C SER A 282 -21.59 14.23 2.03
N HIS A 283 -22.27 15.35 2.26
CA HIS A 283 -23.35 15.40 3.23
C HIS A 283 -24.49 14.51 2.73
N GLY A 284 -24.62 13.32 3.31
CA GLY A 284 -25.78 12.46 3.14
C GLY A 284 -26.95 13.03 3.94
N GLU A 285 -27.64 14.03 3.41
CA GLU A 285 -28.94 14.44 3.95
C GLU A 285 -30.05 13.57 3.35
N HIS A 286 -30.51 12.61 4.15
CA HIS A 286 -31.80 11.98 3.98
C HIS A 286 -32.90 12.98 4.38
N SER A 287 -33.40 13.76 3.42
CA SER A 287 -34.64 14.52 3.62
C SER A 287 -35.83 13.69 3.14
N LEU A 288 -36.60 13.20 4.11
CA LEU A 288 -37.93 12.62 3.92
C LEU A 288 -38.91 13.72 3.47
N GLY A 289 -39.01 13.93 2.15
CA GLY A 289 -40.07 14.71 1.53
C GLY A 289 -41.34 13.89 1.40
N LYS A 290 -42.34 14.21 2.22
CA LYS A 290 -43.76 13.88 1.98
C LYS A 290 -44.18 14.54 0.68
N ASP A 291 -44.69 13.76 -0.27
CA ASP A 291 -45.68 14.27 -1.22
C ASP A 291 -46.75 13.23 -1.50
N SER A 292 -47.97 13.64 -1.15
CA SER A 292 -49.23 13.00 -1.44
C SER A 292 -49.68 13.38 -2.85
N SER A 293 -49.84 12.40 -3.74
CA SER A 293 -50.93 12.41 -4.72
C SER A 293 -51.08 11.03 -5.35
N VAL A 294 -52.20 10.40 -5.00
CA VAL A 294 -52.74 9.22 -5.64
C VAL A 294 -53.24 9.63 -7.02
N ASN A 295 -52.79 8.95 -8.08
CA ASN A 295 -53.60 8.78 -9.28
C ASN A 295 -53.36 7.40 -9.89
N THR A 296 -54.46 6.65 -9.91
CA THR A 296 -54.63 5.28 -10.38
C THR A 296 -54.53 5.19 -11.91
N ALA A 297 -53.68 4.29 -12.41
CA ALA A 297 -53.79 3.75 -13.77
C ALA A 297 -53.36 2.28 -13.79
N THR A 298 -54.19 1.48 -14.46
CA THR A 298 -54.27 0.01 -14.56
C THR A 298 -53.01 -0.72 -15.08
N PRO A 299 -52.83 -2.02 -14.75
CA PRO A 299 -51.60 -2.75 -15.06
C PRO A 299 -51.58 -3.29 -16.50
N ARG A 300 -50.42 -3.20 -17.16
CA ARG A 300 -50.12 -3.90 -18.42
C ARG A 300 -49.36 -5.20 -18.14
N SER A 301 -49.79 -6.26 -18.81
CA SER A 301 -49.26 -7.63 -18.76
C SER A 301 -47.76 -7.72 -19.13
N PRO A 302 -47.03 -8.72 -18.61
CA PRO A 302 -45.62 -8.95 -18.94
C PRO A 302 -45.46 -9.76 -20.25
N PRO A 303 -44.34 -9.62 -20.98
CA PRO A 303 -44.03 -10.49 -22.10
C PRO A 303 -43.43 -11.82 -21.61
N ALA A 304 -43.81 -12.90 -22.30
CA ALA A 304 -43.28 -14.26 -22.14
C ALA A 304 -41.92 -14.43 -22.84
N VAL A 305 -41.10 -15.40 -22.35
CA VAL A 305 -40.01 -16.19 -23.00
C VAL A 305 -39.11 -16.72 -21.87
N LEU A 306 -38.63 -17.97 -21.74
CA LEU A 306 -38.75 -19.32 -22.35
C LEU A 306 -38.17 -20.33 -21.30
N PRO A 307 -38.32 -21.66 -21.45
CA PRO A 307 -38.23 -22.61 -20.33
C PRO A 307 -36.81 -23.11 -19.98
N ARG A 308 -36.67 -23.49 -18.69
CA ARG A 308 -35.53 -24.21 -18.09
C ARG A 308 -35.26 -25.55 -18.80
N LEU A 309 -34.02 -25.78 -19.22
CA LEU A 309 -33.50 -27.11 -19.57
C LEU A 309 -33.28 -27.93 -18.30
N ALA A 310 -33.96 -29.07 -18.22
CA ALA A 310 -33.76 -30.10 -17.21
C ALA A 310 -32.58 -31.01 -17.60
N SER A 311 -31.70 -31.29 -16.63
CA SER A 311 -30.63 -32.28 -16.75
C SER A 311 -31.22 -33.69 -16.65
N HIS A 312 -30.98 -34.51 -17.67
CA HIS A 312 -31.19 -35.96 -17.63
C HIS A 312 -29.90 -36.64 -17.18
N ALA A 313 -29.98 -37.41 -16.09
CA ALA A 313 -29.05 -38.45 -15.72
C ALA A 313 -29.57 -39.80 -16.26
N PRO A 314 -28.72 -40.71 -16.75
CA PRO A 314 -29.09 -42.10 -16.92
C PRO A 314 -28.47 -42.98 -15.82
N ALA A 315 -29.28 -43.90 -15.30
CA ALA A 315 -28.85 -44.95 -14.39
C ALA A 315 -28.85 -46.32 -15.08
N ALA A 316 -27.87 -47.11 -14.68
CA ALA A 316 -27.82 -48.57 -14.58
C ALA A 316 -27.50 -49.43 -15.82
N GLY A 317 -26.47 -50.27 -15.62
CA GLY A 317 -26.18 -51.46 -16.40
C GLY A 317 -24.94 -52.21 -15.88
N SER A 318 -25.11 -53.05 -14.86
CA SER A 318 -24.21 -54.18 -14.55
C SER A 318 -24.98 -55.47 -14.85
N PRO A 319 -24.29 -56.54 -15.28
CA PRO A 319 -24.16 -57.69 -14.37
C PRO A 319 -22.88 -58.51 -14.58
N VAL A 320 -22.26 -59.03 -13.50
CA VAL A 320 -21.66 -60.39 -13.50
C VAL A 320 -21.78 -60.98 -12.10
N HIS A 321 -22.11 -62.27 -12.10
CA HIS A 321 -22.54 -63.17 -11.04
C HIS A 321 -21.44 -63.57 -10.03
N THR A 322 -21.94 -63.87 -8.85
CA THR A 322 -21.40 -64.50 -7.64
C THR A 322 -20.76 -65.90 -7.81
N GLY A 323 -19.77 -66.18 -6.96
CA GLY A 323 -19.36 -67.52 -6.52
C GLY A 323 -18.69 -67.48 -5.15
N THR A 324 -19.40 -67.90 -4.11
CA THR A 324 -18.95 -68.24 -2.74
C THR A 324 -18.11 -69.55 -2.75
N VAL A 325 -17.18 -69.84 -1.82
CA VAL A 325 -17.39 -70.43 -0.46
C VAL A 325 -16.04 -70.48 0.32
N GLU A 326 -16.16 -70.40 1.65
CA GLU A 326 -15.28 -70.66 2.83
C GLU A 326 -13.99 -71.51 2.69
N GLU A 327 -12.95 -71.22 3.51
CA GLU A 327 -12.46 -72.08 4.63
C GLU A 327 -11.31 -71.44 5.47
N GLN A 328 -11.53 -71.37 6.80
CA GLN A 328 -10.66 -71.41 8.00
C GLN A 328 -9.20 -70.83 8.03
N ALA A 329 -8.96 -69.92 9.00
CA ALA A 329 -8.17 -70.14 10.23
C ALA A 329 -8.31 -68.93 11.19
#